data_AF-A0A7N5KLU8-F1
#
_entry.id   AF-A0A7N5KLU8-F1
#
_cell.length_a   1.000
_cell.length_b   1.000
_cell.length_c   1.000
_cell.angle_alpha   90.00
_cell.angle_beta   90.00
_cell.angle_gamma   90.00
#
_symmetry.space_group_name_H-M   'P 1'
#
loop_
_entity.id
_entity.type
_entity.pdbx_description
1 polymer ?
#
loop_
_entity_poly.entity_id
_entity_poly.type
_entity_poly.pdbx_seq_one_letter_code
_entity_poly.pdbx_strand_id
1 'polypeptide(L)'
;ILVVIETISLFIQPIALAVRQTTSITTGHLLIHLIEGATLALINISTTTALITFYHSVLLTILEFAVALIQAYIFTLLVILYLHDNT
;
A
#
# COMPACT_ATOMS: atom_id res chain seq x y z
N ILE A 1 15.11 -28.47 -14.36
CA ILE A 1 15.84 -27.19 -14.15
C ILE A 1 14.95 -26.01 -14.47
N LEU A 2 14.40 -25.88 -15.70
CA LEU A 2 13.44 -24.82 -16.07
C LEU A 2 12.25 -24.68 -15.10
N VAL A 3 11.56 -25.79 -14.78
CA VAL A 3 10.40 -25.83 -13.85
C VAL A 3 10.74 -25.35 -12.43
N VAL A 4 11.96 -25.62 -11.96
CA VAL A 4 12.42 -25.19 -10.62
C VAL A 4 12.65 -23.67 -10.59
N ILE A 5 13.11 -23.10 -11.70
CA ILE A 5 13.36 -21.66 -11.81
C ILE A 5 12.02 -20.91 -11.94
N GLU A 6 11.07 -21.45 -12.72
CA GLU A 6 9.70 -20.93 -12.89
C GLU A 6 8.96 -20.82 -11.54
N THR A 7 9.01 -21.89 -10.75
CA THR A 7 8.38 -21.96 -9.42
C THR A 7 9.01 -21.00 -8.41
N ILE A 8 10.33 -20.85 -8.43
CA ILE A 8 11.01 -19.85 -7.58
C ILE A 8 10.64 -18.42 -8.01
N SER A 9 10.57 -18.13 -9.31
CA SER A 9 10.19 -16.81 -9.83
C SER A 9 8.77 -16.41 -9.41
N LEU A 10 7.82 -17.35 -9.50
CA LEU A 10 6.45 -17.16 -9.05
C LEU A 10 6.32 -16.93 -7.54
N PHE A 11 7.23 -17.45 -6.73
CA PHE A 11 7.26 -17.20 -5.28
C PHE A 11 7.90 -15.85 -4.92
N ILE A 12 8.87 -15.37 -5.71
CA ILE A 12 9.53 -14.08 -5.46
C ILE A 12 8.61 -12.91 -5.81
N GLN A 13 7.78 -13.03 -6.84
CA GLN A 13 6.85 -11.98 -7.27
C GLN A 13 5.88 -11.51 -6.16
N PRO A 14 5.22 -12.39 -5.38
CA PRO A 14 4.36 -11.98 -4.28
C PRO A 14 5.14 -11.47 -3.07
N ILE A 15 6.34 -11.97 -2.82
CA ILE A 15 7.22 -11.42 -1.78
C ILE A 15 7.60 -9.98 -2.12
N ALA A 16 7.99 -9.72 -3.37
CA ALA A 16 8.30 -8.38 -3.85
C ALA A 16 7.08 -7.44 -3.81
N LEU A 17 5.88 -8.00 -4.02
CA LEU A 17 4.62 -7.28 -3.93
C LEU A 17 4.27 -6.88 -2.49
N ALA A 18 4.42 -7.81 -1.56
CA ALA A 18 4.19 -7.59 -0.13
C ALA A 18 5.16 -6.53 0.42
N VAL A 19 6.46 -6.66 0.11
CA VAL A 19 7.49 -5.67 0.52
C VAL A 19 7.17 -4.28 -0.04
N ARG A 20 6.69 -4.21 -1.29
CA ARG A 20 6.27 -2.94 -1.91
C ARG A 20 5.10 -2.31 -1.17
N GLN A 21 4.08 -3.09 -0.83
CA GLN A 21 2.94 -2.58 -0.06
C GLN A 21 3.35 -2.11 1.33
N THR A 22 4.17 -2.89 2.05
CA THR A 22 4.68 -2.49 3.37
C THR A 22 5.48 -1.20 3.29
N THR A 23 6.33 -1.05 2.27
CA THR A 23 7.14 0.17 2.06
C THR A 23 6.25 1.37 1.72
N SER A 24 5.25 1.20 0.85
CA SER A 24 4.29 2.25 0.51
C SER A 24 3.49 2.70 1.74
N ILE A 25 2.90 1.76 2.49
CA ILE A 25 2.12 2.05 3.71
C ILE A 25 3.00 2.69 4.80
N THR A 26 4.22 2.20 5.01
CA THR A 26 5.12 2.78 6.02
C THR A 26 5.53 4.21 5.65
N THR A 27 5.77 4.47 4.36
CA THR A 27 6.12 5.81 3.87
C THR A 27 4.93 6.76 3.98
N GLY A 28 3.73 6.34 3.59
CA GLY A 28 2.53 7.17 3.72
C GLY A 28 2.12 7.39 5.17
N HIS A 29 2.25 6.39 6.04
CA HIS A 29 2.02 6.55 7.48
C HIS A 29 3.05 7.49 8.14
N LEU A 30 4.32 7.45 7.73
CA LEU A 30 5.33 8.41 8.18
C LEU A 30 4.97 9.84 7.71
N LEU A 31 4.50 9.98 6.47
CA LEU A 31 4.03 11.24 5.90
C LEU A 31 2.80 11.77 6.64
N ILE A 32 1.85 10.90 6.98
CA ILE A 32 0.68 11.23 7.82
C ILE A 32 1.14 11.75 9.18
N HIS A 33 2.10 11.08 9.83
CA HIS A 33 2.61 11.52 11.13
C HIS A 33 3.29 12.90 11.05
N LEU A 34 3.98 13.19 9.94
CA LEU A 34 4.56 14.52 9.69
C LEU A 34 3.47 15.59 9.47
N ILE A 35 2.42 15.26 8.70
CA ILE A 35 1.27 16.14 8.45
C ILE A 35 0.47 16.38 9.74
N GLU A 36 0.30 15.37 10.59
CA GLU A 36 -0.35 15.54 11.90
C GLU A 36 0.43 16.49 12.79
N GLY A 37 1.75 16.36 12.86
CA GLY A 37 2.62 17.31 13.58
C GLY A 37 2.50 18.75 13.03
N ALA A 38 2.46 18.90 11.71
CA ALA A 38 2.24 20.20 11.07
C ALA A 38 0.82 20.75 11.33
N THR A 39 -0.19 19.88 11.34
CA THR A 39 -1.59 20.23 11.61
C THR A 39 -1.74 20.74 13.05
N LEU A 40 -1.11 20.08 14.02
CA LEU A 40 -1.06 20.53 15.42
C LEU A 40 -0.44 21.92 15.57
N ALA A 41 0.64 22.22 14.84
CA ALA A 41 1.23 23.55 14.83
C ALA A 41 0.32 24.60 14.16
N LEU A 42 -0.38 24.21 13.09
CA LEU A 42 -1.29 25.08 12.34
C LEU A 42 -2.60 25.38 13.08
N ILE A 43 -3.06 24.51 14.01
CA ILE A 43 -4.25 24.77 14.84
C ILE A 43 -4.13 26.11 15.59
N ASN A 44 -2.92 26.47 16.04
CA ASN A 44 -2.67 27.73 16.73
C ASN A 44 -2.72 28.97 15.81
N ILE A 45 -2.59 28.79 14.50
CA ILE A 45 -2.54 29.89 13.52
C ILE A 45 -3.90 30.03 12.82
N SER A 46 -4.43 28.92 12.29
CA SER A 46 -5.71 28.90 11.59
C SER A 46 -6.36 27.51 11.66
N THR A 47 -7.48 27.41 12.39
CA THR A 47 -8.26 26.18 12.53
C THR A 47 -8.85 25.68 11.21
N THR A 48 -9.17 26.59 10.27
CA THR A 48 -9.68 26.23 8.94
C THR A 48 -8.64 25.51 8.09
N THR A 49 -7.39 25.96 8.11
CA THR A 49 -6.28 25.32 7.37
C THR A 49 -5.96 23.96 7.97
N ALA A 50 -5.96 23.84 9.31
CA ALA A 50 -5.74 22.58 10.01
C ALA A 50 -6.77 21.50 9.62
N LEU A 51 -8.05 21.86 9.52
CA LEU A 51 -9.11 20.94 9.09
C LEU A 51 -8.92 20.43 7.65
N ILE A 52 -8.45 21.30 6.74
CA ILE A 52 -8.19 20.91 5.35
C ILE A 52 -7.02 19.91 5.27
N THR A 53 -5.94 20.13 6.02
CA THR A 53 -4.81 19.18 6.10
C THR A 53 -5.22 17.85 6.74
N PHE A 54 -6.07 17.87 7.77
CA PHE A 54 -6.60 16.65 8.37
C PHE A 54 -7.43 15.82 7.37
N TYR A 55 -8.31 16.48 6.60
CA TYR A 55 -9.10 15.82 5.56
C TYR A 55 -8.21 15.16 4.49
N HIS A 56 -7.13 15.83 4.08
CA HIS A 56 -6.15 15.25 3.14
C HIS A 56 -5.45 14.01 3.72
N SER A 57 -5.09 14.05 5.01
CA SER A 57 -4.47 12.91 5.69
C SER A 57 -5.36 11.67 5.67
N VAL A 58 -6.66 11.84 5.99
CA VAL A 58 -7.65 10.75 5.95
C VAL A 58 -7.83 10.20 4.53
N LEU A 59 -7.87 11.08 3.53
CA LEU A 59 -8.01 10.67 2.13
C LEU A 59 -6.83 9.81 1.67
N LEU A 60 -5.60 10.16 2.07
CA LEU A 60 -4.40 9.38 1.77
C LEU A 60 -4.47 7.97 2.38
N THR A 61 -4.91 7.83 3.63
CA THR A 61 -5.07 6.51 4.27
C THR A 61 -6.06 5.62 3.52
N ILE A 62 -7.17 6.18 3.05
CA ILE A 62 -8.16 5.41 2.25
C ILE A 62 -7.54 4.95 0.93
N LEU A 63 -6.75 5.80 0.27
CA LEU A 63 -6.08 5.45 -0.97
C LEU A 63 -5.07 4.30 -0.78
N GLU A 64 -4.29 4.33 0.30
CA GLU A 64 -3.34 3.24 0.62
C GLU A 64 -4.06 1.91 0.83
N PHE A 65 -5.19 1.93 1.53
CA PHE A 65 -6.01 0.74 1.74
C PHE A 65 -6.61 0.20 0.43
N ALA A 66 -7.08 1.09 -0.44
CA ALA A 66 -7.59 0.72 -1.77
C ALA A 66 -6.51 0.04 -2.63
N VAL A 67 -5.28 0.58 -2.63
CA VAL A 67 -4.15 -0.04 -3.33
C VAL A 67 -3.81 -1.40 -2.73
N ALA A 68 -3.88 -1.55 -1.40
CA ALA A 68 -3.64 -2.83 -0.73
C ALA A 68 -4.63 -3.92 -1.19
N LEU A 69 -5.92 -3.58 -1.30
CA LEU A 69 -6.97 -4.49 -1.76
C LEU A 69 -6.79 -4.89 -3.23
N ILE A 70 -6.55 -3.92 -4.13
CA ILE A 70 -6.35 -4.19 -5.57
C ILE A 70 -5.18 -5.15 -5.76
N GLN A 71 -4.12 -4.95 -5.00
CA GLN A 71 -2.91 -5.72 -5.15
C GLN A 71 -3.04 -7.15 -4.57
N ALA A 72 -3.80 -7.34 -3.50
CA ALA A 72 -4.20 -8.66 -3.00
C ALA A 72 -5.09 -9.42 -3.99
N TYR A 73 -6.00 -8.71 -4.68
CA TYR A 73 -6.82 -9.27 -5.74
C TYR A 73 -5.98 -9.79 -6.92
N ILE A 74 -5.06 -8.97 -7.43
CA ILE A 74 -4.18 -9.36 -8.55
C ILE A 74 -3.34 -10.59 -8.17
N PHE A 75 -2.83 -10.65 -6.93
CA PHE A 75 -2.09 -11.82 -6.45
C PHE A 75 -2.95 -13.09 -6.48
N THR A 76 -4.15 -13.02 -5.93
CA THR A 76 -5.07 -14.18 -5.88
C THR A 76 -5.44 -14.65 -7.28
N LEU A 77 -5.69 -13.71 -8.21
CA LEU A 77 -5.97 -14.01 -9.61
C LEU A 77 -4.80 -14.76 -10.28
N LEU A 78 -3.56 -14.29 -10.10
CA LEU A 78 -2.36 -14.94 -10.65
C LEU A 78 -2.18 -16.37 -10.12
N VAL A 79 -2.42 -16.58 -8.82
CA VAL A 79 -2.34 -17.92 -8.21
C VAL A 79 -3.39 -18.86 -8.82
N ILE A 80 -4.63 -18.40 -9.00
CA ILE A 80 -5.70 -19.21 -9.60
C ILE A 80 -5.37 -19.58 -11.04
N LEU A 81 -4.90 -18.61 -11.84
CA LEU A 81 -4.55 -18.82 -13.26
C LEU A 81 -3.41 -19.83 -13.39
N TYR A 82 -2.39 -19.72 -12.54
CA TYR A 82 -1.29 -20.69 -12.50
C TYR A 82 -1.75 -22.08 -12.08
N LEU A 83 -2.62 -22.19 -11.06
CA LEU A 83 -3.14 -23.49 -10.62
C LEU A 83 -3.98 -24.17 -11.71
N HIS A 84 -4.71 -23.40 -12.49
CA HIS A 84 -5.51 -23.89 -13.61
C HIS A 84 -4.67 -24.34 -14.81
N ASP A 85 -3.60 -23.60 -15.14
CA ASP A 85 -2.70 -23.94 -16.25
C ASP A 85 -1.83 -25.19 -15.97
N ASN A 86 -1.66 -25.59 -14.71
CA ASN A 86 -0.84 -26.73 -14.29
C ASN A 86 -1.66 -28.01 -13.95
N THR A 87 -2.98 -27.99 -14.12
CA THR A 87 -3.87 -29.17 -14.01
C THR A 87 -4.37 -29.61 -15.37
#